data_AF-A0A7Y9RRQ4-F1
#
_entry.id   AF-A0A7Y9RRQ4-F1
#
_cell.length_a   1.000
_cell.length_b   1.000
_cell.length_c   1.000
_cell.angle_alpha   90.00
_cell.angle_beta   90.00
_cell.angle_gamma   90.00
#
_symmetry.space_group_name_H-M   'P 1'
#
loop_
_entity.id
_entity.type
_entity.pdbx_description
1 polymer ?
#
loop_
_entity_poly.entity_id
_entity_poly.type
_entity_poly.pdbx_seq_one_letter_code
_entity_poly.pdbx_strand_id
1 'polypeptide(L)'
;MQKIVVNAKPGGFGLSREAAAALGLEVDEKSSFMQPCRVIGENALRRNDSRLVDVVETLGQAASGPNAELVVICIPDGVDWGIADYDGAEWVAERHRTWTPKESDVEGYGGVLQAPAAVVAPRRHIAALLAAEAEVAERAEATSDPNEPLPPHVKVTRGRSPRADGD
;
A
#
# COMPACT_ATOMS: atom_id res chain seq x y z
N MET A 1 13.04 -26.96 4.65
CA MET A 1 12.41 -25.67 4.95
C MET A 1 12.59 -24.79 3.73
N GLN A 2 11.55 -24.05 3.34
CA GLN A 2 11.60 -23.17 2.19
C GLN A 2 11.82 -21.72 2.62
N LYS A 3 12.74 -21.03 1.95
CA LYS A 3 13.05 -19.62 2.19
C LYS A 3 12.32 -18.74 1.17
N ILE A 4 11.79 -17.62 1.64
CA ILE A 4 11.04 -16.67 0.83
C ILE A 4 11.47 -15.25 1.19
N VAL A 5 11.69 -14.41 0.18
CA VAL A 5 12.01 -13.00 0.33
C VAL A 5 10.74 -12.16 0.30
N VAL A 6 10.57 -11.34 1.34
CA VAL A 6 9.45 -10.40 1.51
C VAL A 6 9.96 -8.98 1.73
N ASN A 7 9.19 -7.99 1.31
CA ASN A 7 9.41 -6.59 1.64
C ASN A 7 8.69 -6.22 2.95
N ALA A 8 9.41 -5.93 4.03
CA ALA A 8 8.84 -5.59 5.33
C ALA A 8 8.39 -4.12 5.45
N LYS A 9 8.78 -3.25 4.50
CA LYS A 9 8.53 -1.81 4.54
C LYS A 9 7.39 -1.41 3.60
N PRO A 10 6.41 -0.59 4.03
CA PRO A 10 5.42 -0.02 3.12
C PRO A 10 6.08 0.69 1.93
N GLY A 11 5.62 0.40 0.72
CA GLY A 11 6.24 0.88 -0.51
C GLY A 11 6.30 -0.20 -1.59
N GLY A 12 7.39 -0.20 -2.36
CA GLY A 12 7.57 -1.17 -3.45
C GLY A 12 8.65 -2.19 -3.11
N PHE A 13 8.48 -3.42 -3.60
CA PHE A 13 9.60 -4.34 -3.71
C PHE A 13 10.68 -3.71 -4.59
N GLY A 14 11.90 -3.61 -4.05
CA GLY A 14 13.00 -2.94 -4.74
C GLY A 14 14.34 -3.52 -4.33
N LEU A 15 15.14 -3.91 -5.31
CA LEU A 15 16.52 -4.34 -5.13
C LEU A 15 17.47 -3.15 -5.17
N SER A 16 18.54 -3.24 -4.39
CA SER A 16 19.67 -2.32 -4.53
C SER A 16 20.43 -2.58 -5.83
N ARG A 17 21.26 -1.61 -6.25
CA ARG A 17 22.17 -1.78 -7.39
C ARG A 17 23.12 -2.96 -7.18
N GLU A 18 23.57 -3.18 -5.95
CA GLU A 18 24.49 -4.27 -5.60
C GLU A 18 23.80 -5.64 -5.73
N ALA A 19 22.57 -5.75 -5.23
CA ALA A 19 21.77 -6.96 -5.38
C ALA A 19 21.43 -7.25 -6.85
N ALA A 20 21.06 -6.21 -7.61
CA ALA A 20 20.80 -6.33 -9.04
C ALA A 20 22.03 -6.83 -9.81
N ALA A 21 23.22 -6.29 -9.51
CA ALA A 21 24.47 -6.73 -10.11
C ALA A 21 24.78 -8.21 -9.77
N ALA A 22 24.58 -8.62 -8.50
CA ALA A 22 24.76 -10.01 -8.09
C ALA A 22 23.78 -10.98 -8.80
N LEU A 23 22.58 -10.51 -9.12
CA LEU A 23 21.56 -11.27 -9.85
C LEU A 23 21.72 -11.18 -11.39
N GLY A 24 22.63 -10.34 -11.88
CA GLY A 24 22.82 -10.12 -13.31
C GLY A 24 21.64 -9.41 -13.98
N LEU A 25 20.93 -8.56 -13.23
CA LEU A 25 19.80 -7.77 -13.71
C LEU A 25 20.30 -6.44 -14.28
N GLU A 26 19.60 -5.96 -15.32
CA GLU A 26 19.88 -4.65 -15.89
C GLU A 26 19.37 -3.55 -14.95
N VAL A 27 20.19 -2.50 -14.78
CA VAL A 27 19.86 -1.33 -13.96
C VAL A 27 19.78 -0.11 -14.87
N ASP A 28 18.64 0.55 -14.85
CA ASP A 28 18.48 1.86 -15.47
C ASP A 28 18.90 2.95 -14.49
N GLU A 29 20.00 3.63 -14.82
CA GLU A 29 20.58 4.73 -14.04
C GLU A 29 19.92 6.09 -14.35
N LYS A 30 18.99 6.15 -15.32
CA LYS A 30 18.32 7.40 -15.74
C LYS A 30 17.05 7.72 -14.95
N SER A 31 16.94 7.24 -13.73
CA SER A 31 15.74 7.43 -12.94
C SER A 31 15.76 8.77 -12.17
N SER A 32 14.56 9.28 -11.86
CA SER A 32 14.32 10.60 -11.24
C SER A 32 15.12 10.80 -9.94
N PHE A 33 15.34 12.05 -9.50
CA PHE A 33 15.96 12.39 -8.20
C PHE A 33 15.43 11.57 -7.01
N MET A 34 14.15 11.19 -7.07
CA MET A 34 13.46 10.42 -6.01
C MET A 34 13.68 8.91 -6.07
N GLN A 35 14.18 8.39 -7.20
CA GLN A 35 14.52 6.99 -7.41
C GLN A 35 15.84 6.96 -8.19
N PRO A 36 17.00 6.86 -7.55
CA PRO A 36 18.30 7.03 -8.22
C PRO A 36 18.70 5.86 -9.11
N CYS A 37 18.07 4.69 -8.95
CA CYS A 37 18.22 3.56 -9.86
C CYS A 37 16.91 2.77 -9.92
N ARG A 38 16.63 2.20 -11.10
CA ARG A 38 15.51 1.29 -11.31
C ARG A 38 16.02 -0.04 -11.84
N VAL A 39 15.73 -1.14 -11.14
CA VAL A 39 16.14 -2.47 -11.58
C VAL A 39 15.09 -3.02 -12.54
N ILE A 40 15.50 -3.41 -13.74
CA ILE A 40 14.59 -3.91 -14.76
C ILE A 40 14.25 -5.37 -14.46
N GLY A 41 12.95 -5.66 -14.36
CA GLY A 41 12.45 -7.03 -14.18
C GLY A 41 12.53 -7.59 -12.76
N GLU A 42 12.87 -6.77 -11.75
CA GLU A 42 12.93 -7.21 -10.35
C GLU A 42 11.61 -7.83 -9.84
N ASN A 43 10.47 -7.30 -10.30
CA ASN A 43 9.14 -7.81 -9.96
C ASN A 43 8.80 -9.17 -10.60
N ALA A 44 9.56 -9.60 -11.61
CA ALA A 44 9.37 -10.90 -12.25
C ALA A 44 10.13 -12.03 -11.53
N LEU A 45 10.99 -11.70 -10.56
CA LEU A 45 11.72 -12.69 -9.78
C LEU A 45 10.77 -13.51 -8.92
N ARG A 46 11.00 -14.81 -8.86
CA ARG A 46 10.32 -15.67 -7.90
C ARG A 46 10.85 -15.36 -6.50
N ARG A 47 9.95 -15.13 -5.54
CA ARG A 47 10.33 -14.79 -4.16
C ARG A 47 11.05 -15.92 -3.42
N ASN A 48 10.97 -17.14 -3.93
CA ASN A 48 11.70 -18.32 -3.46
C ASN A 48 12.87 -18.72 -4.39
N ASP A 49 13.29 -17.85 -5.31
CA ASP A 49 14.49 -18.11 -6.11
C ASP A 49 15.70 -18.21 -5.18
N SER A 50 16.45 -19.30 -5.27
CA SER A 50 17.62 -19.53 -4.42
C SER A 50 18.67 -18.42 -4.58
N ARG A 51 18.85 -17.89 -5.81
CA ARG A 51 19.79 -16.79 -6.06
C ARG A 51 19.37 -15.51 -5.36
N LEU A 52 18.06 -15.21 -5.36
CA LEU A 52 17.52 -14.04 -4.67
C LEU A 52 17.69 -14.19 -3.16
N VAL A 53 17.36 -15.36 -2.62
CA VAL A 53 17.54 -15.67 -1.20
C VAL A 53 19.01 -15.52 -0.79
N ASP A 54 19.92 -16.13 -1.53
CA ASP A 54 21.36 -16.09 -1.23
C ASP A 54 21.89 -14.65 -1.24
N VAL A 55 21.47 -13.84 -2.21
CA VAL A 55 21.87 -12.42 -2.30
C VAL A 55 21.34 -11.61 -1.11
N VAL A 56 20.07 -11.80 -0.74
CA VAL A 56 19.47 -11.08 0.40
C VAL A 56 20.08 -11.53 1.73
N GLU A 57 20.39 -12.81 1.90
CA GLU A 57 21.09 -13.30 3.11
C GLU A 57 22.53 -12.78 3.18
N THR A 58 23.22 -12.67 2.05
CA THR A 58 24.62 -12.22 1.98
C THR A 58 24.75 -10.71 2.19
N LEU A 59 23.92 -9.91 1.53
CA LEU A 59 23.98 -8.45 1.58
C LEU A 59 23.15 -7.87 2.74
N GLY A 60 22.20 -8.63 3.29
CA GLY A 60 21.29 -8.17 4.33
C GLY A 60 20.56 -6.89 3.91
N GLN A 61 20.61 -5.86 4.76
CA GLN A 61 19.96 -4.57 4.48
C GLN A 61 20.47 -3.92 3.19
N ALA A 62 21.74 -4.13 2.80
CA ALA A 62 22.31 -3.59 1.58
C ALA A 62 21.70 -4.20 0.31
N ALA A 63 20.95 -5.30 0.40
CA ALA A 63 20.19 -5.85 -0.70
C ALA A 63 18.98 -4.97 -1.09
N SER A 64 18.52 -4.13 -0.16
CA SER A 64 17.26 -3.39 -0.29
C SER A 64 17.45 -2.10 -1.07
N GLY A 65 16.53 -1.83 -1.99
CA GLY A 65 16.41 -0.53 -2.65
C GLY A 65 16.02 0.59 -1.67
N PRO A 66 16.06 1.86 -2.10
CA PRO A 66 15.85 3.03 -1.23
C PRO A 66 14.49 3.06 -0.52
N ASN A 67 13.47 2.41 -1.11
CA ASN A 67 12.11 2.35 -0.58
C ASN A 67 11.64 0.93 -0.24
N ALA A 68 12.58 0.02 0.04
CA ALA A 68 12.29 -1.36 0.40
C ALA A 68 13.04 -1.80 1.65
N GLU A 69 12.60 -2.89 2.27
CA GLU A 69 13.31 -3.60 3.34
C GLU A 69 13.14 -5.10 3.12
N LEU A 70 14.13 -5.73 2.49
CA LEU A 70 14.05 -7.14 2.09
C LEU A 70 14.49 -8.05 3.23
N VAL A 71 13.60 -8.98 3.59
CA VAL A 71 13.82 -9.96 4.67
C VAL A 71 13.56 -11.36 4.15
N VAL A 72 14.39 -12.32 4.57
CA VAL A 72 14.17 -13.74 4.29
C VAL A 72 13.41 -14.38 5.44
N ILE A 73 12.30 -15.04 5.13
CA ILE A 73 11.53 -15.83 6.09
C ILE A 73 11.55 -17.31 5.71
N CYS A 74 11.46 -18.18 6.71
CA CYS A 74 11.42 -19.63 6.52
C CYS A 74 10.01 -20.15 6.78
N ILE A 75 9.49 -20.95 5.84
CA ILE A 75 8.24 -21.69 6.00
C ILE A 75 8.50 -23.21 5.93
N PRO A 76 7.59 -24.05 6.45
CA PRO A 76 7.68 -25.49 6.27
C PRO A 76 7.65 -25.90 4.80
N ASP A 77 8.30 -27.01 4.46
CA ASP A 77 8.25 -27.54 3.09
C ASP A 77 6.85 -28.08 2.76
N GLY A 78 6.46 -28.00 1.49
CA GLY A 78 5.19 -28.57 1.00
C GLY A 78 3.95 -27.74 1.31
N VAL A 79 4.10 -26.56 1.92
CA VAL A 79 3.02 -25.59 2.12
C VAL A 79 2.75 -24.86 0.80
N ASP A 80 1.49 -24.81 0.36
CA ASP A 80 1.08 -23.92 -0.75
C ASP A 80 0.92 -22.50 -0.19
N TRP A 81 1.55 -21.51 -0.82
CA TRP A 81 1.64 -20.16 -0.28
C TRP A 81 1.52 -19.09 -1.35
N GLY A 82 1.23 -17.87 -0.91
CA GLY A 82 1.28 -16.65 -1.70
C GLY A 82 1.87 -15.49 -0.91
N ILE A 83 2.27 -14.44 -1.62
CA ILE A 83 2.55 -13.14 -1.00
C ILE A 83 1.21 -12.43 -0.83
N ALA A 84 0.98 -11.94 0.38
CA ALA A 84 -0.07 -10.98 0.68
C ALA A 84 0.60 -9.69 1.18
N ASP A 85 -0.04 -8.56 0.95
CA ASP A 85 0.52 -7.26 1.29
C ASP A 85 -0.54 -6.28 1.76
N TYR A 86 -0.08 -5.26 2.46
CA TYR A 86 -0.83 -4.06 2.77
C TYR A 86 0.08 -2.87 2.53
N ASP A 87 -0.25 -2.06 1.52
CA ASP A 87 0.59 -0.93 1.09
C ASP A 87 2.03 -1.35 0.77
N GLY A 88 2.21 -2.55 0.23
CA GLY A 88 3.49 -3.15 -0.12
C GLY A 88 4.37 -3.62 1.04
N ALA A 89 3.90 -3.52 2.29
CA ALA A 89 4.44 -4.33 3.38
C ALA A 89 3.90 -5.76 3.23
N GLU A 90 4.78 -6.68 2.87
CA GLU A 90 4.48 -8.04 2.45
C GLU A 90 4.65 -9.06 3.59
N TRP A 91 3.82 -10.10 3.56
CA TRP A 91 3.99 -11.31 4.35
C TRP A 91 3.65 -12.55 3.51
N VAL A 92 4.12 -13.72 3.95
CA VAL A 92 3.74 -14.99 3.34
C VAL A 92 2.46 -15.50 4.00
N ALA A 93 1.46 -15.80 3.20
CA ALA A 93 0.22 -16.42 3.63
C ALA A 93 0.06 -17.80 2.98
N GLU A 94 -0.34 -18.80 3.78
CA GLU A 94 -0.71 -20.11 3.26
C GLU A 94 -2.01 -20.00 2.44
N ARG A 95 -2.06 -20.72 1.32
CA ARG A 95 -3.26 -20.84 0.49
C ARG A 95 -4.15 -21.95 1.03
N HIS A 96 -5.14 -21.56 1.82
CA HIS A 96 -6.13 -22.50 2.32
C HIS A 96 -7.29 -22.69 1.35
N ARG A 97 -7.93 -23.86 1.41
CA ARG A 97 -9.23 -24.05 0.80
C ARG A 97 -10.27 -23.25 1.57
N THR A 98 -11.13 -22.56 0.83
CA THR A 98 -12.30 -21.89 1.38
C THR A 98 -13.53 -22.73 1.06
N TRP A 99 -14.43 -22.84 2.04
CA TRP A 99 -15.76 -23.42 1.84
C TRP A 99 -16.77 -22.36 2.20
N THR A 100 -17.68 -22.08 1.29
CA THR A 100 -18.84 -21.22 1.54
C THR A 100 -20.10 -22.09 1.52
N PRO A 101 -21.14 -21.76 2.32
CA PRO A 101 -22.42 -22.44 2.20
C PRO A 101 -22.92 -22.36 0.76
N LYS A 102 -23.34 -23.49 0.19
CA LYS A 102 -24.10 -23.49 -1.07
C LYS A 102 -25.57 -23.28 -0.75
N GLU A 103 -26.34 -22.77 -1.71
CA GLU A 103 -27.80 -22.60 -1.57
C GLU A 103 -28.51 -23.91 -1.23
N SER A 104 -27.96 -25.05 -1.66
CA SER A 104 -28.41 -26.40 -1.30
C SER A 104 -28.13 -26.80 0.14
N ASP A 105 -27.13 -26.19 0.79
CA ASP A 105 -26.70 -26.52 2.15
C ASP A 105 -27.55 -25.78 3.21
N VAL A 106 -28.49 -24.93 2.79
CA VAL A 106 -29.24 -23.97 3.63
C VAL A 106 -30.62 -24.51 4.07
N GLU A 107 -30.89 -25.81 3.89
CA GLU A 107 -32.15 -26.42 4.35
C GLU A 107 -32.22 -26.34 5.89
N GLY A 108 -33.11 -25.50 6.43
CA GLY A 108 -33.24 -25.22 7.86
C GLY A 108 -32.56 -23.93 8.36
N TYR A 109 -31.82 -23.20 7.51
CA TYR A 109 -31.21 -21.89 7.81
C TYR A 109 -31.92 -20.73 7.10
N GLY A 110 -33.24 -20.84 6.88
CA GLY A 110 -34.07 -19.77 6.33
C GLY A 110 -34.01 -18.52 7.22
N GLY A 111 -33.21 -17.53 6.82
CA GLY A 111 -33.05 -16.25 7.52
C GLY A 111 -31.61 -15.91 7.97
N VAL A 112 -30.66 -16.85 7.92
CA VAL A 112 -29.26 -16.56 8.36
C VAL A 112 -28.39 -15.98 7.22
N LEU A 113 -28.76 -16.24 5.96
CA LEU A 113 -28.24 -15.52 4.79
C LEU A 113 -29.09 -14.31 4.40
N GLN A 114 -30.07 -13.93 5.23
CA GLN A 114 -30.64 -12.60 5.11
C GLN A 114 -29.57 -11.66 5.63
N ALA A 115 -28.70 -11.19 4.74
CA ALA A 115 -27.98 -9.94 4.95
C ALA A 115 -29.01 -8.99 5.55
N PRO A 116 -28.79 -8.41 6.75
CA PRO A 116 -29.76 -7.47 7.28
C PRO A 116 -30.00 -6.46 6.18
N ALA A 117 -31.26 -6.28 5.79
CA ALA A 117 -31.69 -5.37 4.72
C ALA A 117 -31.30 -3.89 5.00
N ALA A 118 -30.51 -3.65 6.05
CA ALA A 118 -29.98 -2.39 6.51
C ALA A 118 -28.49 -2.13 6.16
N VAL A 119 -27.74 -3.05 5.55
CA VAL A 119 -26.34 -2.77 5.07
C VAL A 119 -26.21 -2.86 3.54
N VAL A 120 -27.33 -2.72 2.84
CA VAL A 120 -27.30 -2.16 1.49
C VAL A 120 -28.12 -0.89 1.57
N ALA A 121 -27.52 0.18 2.11
CA ALA A 121 -27.95 1.50 1.70
C ALA A 121 -27.88 1.47 0.16
N PRO A 122 -29.00 1.63 -0.57
CA PRO A 122 -28.93 1.64 -2.02
C PRO A 122 -27.90 2.70 -2.37
N ARG A 123 -26.93 2.40 -3.24
CA ARG A 123 -25.85 3.31 -3.68
C ARG A 123 -26.35 4.74 -4.02
N ARG A 124 -27.64 4.91 -4.27
CA ARG A 124 -28.36 6.18 -4.42
C ARG A 124 -28.38 7.08 -3.16
N HIS A 125 -28.42 6.52 -1.95
CA HIS A 125 -28.50 7.30 -0.71
C HIS A 125 -27.15 7.91 -0.33
N ILE A 126 -26.04 7.16 -0.48
CA ILE A 126 -24.69 7.70 -0.25
C ILE A 126 -24.36 8.79 -1.26
N ALA A 127 -24.68 8.58 -2.54
CA ALA A 127 -24.48 9.63 -3.56
C ALA A 127 -25.31 10.88 -3.28
N ALA A 128 -26.55 10.73 -2.79
CA ALA A 128 -27.39 11.86 -2.41
C ALA A 128 -26.89 12.58 -1.14
N LEU A 129 -26.36 11.86 -0.16
CA LEU A 129 -25.74 12.44 1.03
C LEU A 129 -24.46 13.19 0.67
N LEU A 130 -23.59 12.61 -0.17
CA LEU A 130 -22.37 13.26 -0.65
C LEU A 130 -22.68 14.49 -1.50
N ALA A 131 -23.71 14.44 -2.34
CA ALA A 131 -24.15 15.60 -3.11
C ALA A 131 -24.75 16.69 -2.21
N ALA A 132 -25.52 16.33 -1.19
CA ALA A 132 -26.06 17.28 -0.22
C ALA A 132 -24.94 17.92 0.63
N GLU A 133 -23.92 17.15 1.03
CA GLU A 133 -22.75 17.67 1.74
C GLU A 133 -21.92 18.60 0.86
N ALA A 134 -21.76 18.27 -0.44
CA ALA A 134 -21.11 19.14 -1.41
C ALA A 134 -21.87 20.46 -1.63
N GLU A 135 -23.21 20.44 -1.72
CA GLU A 135 -24.00 21.68 -1.81
C GLU A 135 -23.95 22.52 -0.53
N VAL A 136 -23.88 21.89 0.64
CA VAL A 136 -23.69 22.60 1.91
C VAL A 136 -22.30 23.25 1.96
N ALA A 137 -21.26 22.57 1.48
CA ALA A 137 -19.92 23.13 1.37
C ALA A 137 -19.87 24.29 0.36
N GLU A 138 -20.44 24.15 -0.83
CA GLU A 138 -20.51 25.25 -1.81
C GLU A 138 -21.34 26.43 -1.28
N ARG A 139 -22.45 26.19 -0.59
CA ARG A 139 -23.21 27.28 0.07
C ARG A 139 -22.39 27.96 1.15
N ALA A 140 -21.69 27.19 1.99
CA ALA A 140 -20.82 27.76 3.02
C ALA A 140 -19.71 28.61 2.41
N GLU A 141 -19.06 28.16 1.34
CA GLU A 141 -18.07 28.94 0.59
C GLU A 141 -18.68 30.18 -0.08
N ALA A 142 -19.87 30.06 -0.69
CA ALA A 142 -20.55 31.19 -1.34
C ALA A 142 -21.05 32.25 -0.35
N THR A 143 -21.31 31.88 0.92
CA THR A 143 -21.67 32.81 2.00
C THR A 143 -20.50 33.28 2.85
N SER A 144 -19.32 32.69 2.68
CA SER A 144 -18.11 33.09 3.39
C SER A 144 -17.61 34.40 2.79
N ASP A 145 -17.85 35.53 3.47
CA ASP A 145 -17.23 36.80 3.09
C ASP A 145 -15.74 36.73 3.46
N PRO A 146 -14.81 36.74 2.48
CA PRO A 146 -13.38 36.63 2.75
C PRO A 146 -12.82 37.84 3.50
N ASN A 147 -13.60 38.91 3.68
CA ASN A 147 -13.26 40.07 4.50
C ASN A 147 -13.93 40.07 5.88
N GLU A 148 -14.75 39.05 6.21
CA GLU A 148 -15.36 38.95 7.53
C GLU A 148 -14.28 38.69 8.59
N PRO A 149 -14.23 39.50 9.68
CA PRO A 149 -13.20 39.36 10.70
C PRO A 149 -13.34 38.00 11.38
N LEU A 150 -12.24 37.24 11.39
CA LEU A 150 -12.19 35.92 12.00
C LEU A 150 -12.61 35.99 13.49
N PRO A 151 -13.25 34.92 14.02
CA PRO A 151 -13.66 34.87 15.41
C PRO A 151 -12.48 35.15 16.36
N PRO A 152 -12.72 35.80 17.52
CA PRO A 152 -11.65 36.30 18.40
C PRO A 152 -10.73 35.21 18.96
N HIS A 153 -11.11 33.94 18.88
CA HIS A 153 -10.31 32.80 19.31
C HIS A 153 -9.45 32.18 18.20
N VAL A 154 -9.63 32.59 16.93
CA VAL A 154 -8.84 32.10 15.79
C VAL A 154 -7.62 33.01 15.60
N LYS A 155 -6.44 32.50 15.94
CA LYS A 155 -5.18 33.24 15.78
C LYS A 155 -4.58 32.94 14.39
N VAL A 156 -4.57 33.92 13.50
CA VAL A 156 -3.83 33.83 12.23
C VAL A 156 -2.35 34.09 12.51
N THR A 157 -1.53 33.05 12.49
CA THR A 157 -0.08 33.24 12.41
C THR A 157 0.25 33.58 10.96
N ARG A 158 0.43 34.86 10.63
CA ARG A 158 1.06 35.22 9.35
C ARG A 158 2.47 34.61 9.34
N GLY A 159 2.66 33.58 8.54
CA GLY A 159 3.98 32.98 8.33
C GLY A 159 4.96 34.08 7.95
N ARG A 160 6.04 34.20 8.72
CA ARG A 160 7.14 35.11 8.42
C ARG A 160 7.79 34.59 7.14
N SER A 161 7.55 35.24 6.00
CA SER A 161 8.32 34.98 4.78
C SER A 161 9.81 35.05 5.10
N PRO A 162 10.63 34.09 4.67
CA PRO A 162 12.08 34.19 4.81
C PRO A 162 12.56 35.47 4.11
N ARG A 163 13.43 36.21 4.80
CA ARG A 163 14.07 37.42 4.29
C ARG A 163 14.76 37.12 2.96
N ALA A 164 14.50 37.92 1.94
CA ALA A 164 15.41 38.06 0.82
C ALA A 164 16.59 38.90 1.33
N ASP A 165 17.68 38.23 1.68
CA ASP A 165 18.99 38.87 1.75
C ASP A 165 19.54 38.88 0.32
N GLY A 166 19.74 40.06 -0.26
CA GLY A 166 20.29 40.22 -1.61
C GLY A 166 20.12 41.63 -2.18
N ASP A 167 20.93 42.58 -1.69
CA ASP A 167 21.86 43.39 -2.50
C ASP A 167 22.78 44.23 -1.57
#